data_AF-A0A7K8R8V6-F1
#
_entry.id   AF-A0A7K8R8V6-F1
#
_cell.length_a   1.000
_cell.length_b   1.000
_cell.length_c   1.000
_cell.angle_alpha   90.00
_cell.angle_beta   90.00
_cell.angle_gamma   90.00
#
_symmetry.space_group_name_H-M   'P 1'
#
loop_
_entity.id
_entity.type
_entity.pdbx_description
1 polymer ?
#
loop_
_entity_poly.entity_id
_entity_poly.type
_entity_poly.pdbx_seq_one_letter_code
_entity_poly.pdbx_strand_id
1 'polypeptide(L)' 'ELPVAELVVHPNFQGVRGGHDLALARLDPPATLGPNVGTVCLPRPQHPFPFGTLCWVTGWGNVAENGQLGGFGGALGGGS' A
#
# COMPACT_ATOMS: atom_id res chain seq x y z
N GLU A 1 -6.72 15.83 -9.48
CA GLU A 1 -6.96 14.76 -8.47
C GLU A 1 -8.01 13.81 -9.01
N LEU A 2 -7.95 12.52 -8.68
CA LEU A 2 -8.94 11.52 -9.09
C LEU A 2 -9.94 11.35 -7.96
N PRO A 3 -11.20 11.82 -8.09
CA PRO A 3 -12.18 11.72 -7.03
C PRO A 3 -12.71 10.28 -6.91
N VAL A 4 -13.08 9.92 -5.68
CA VAL A 4 -13.71 8.64 -5.36
C VAL A 4 -15.22 8.84 -5.39
N ALA A 5 -15.91 8.11 -6.27
CA ALA A 5 -17.36 8.16 -6.38
C ALA A 5 -18.06 7.24 -5.37
N GLU A 6 -17.42 6.11 -5.04
CA GLU A 6 -18.01 5.10 -4.17
C GLU A 6 -16.91 4.33 -3.43
N LEU A 7 -17.18 3.99 -2.17
CA LEU A 7 -16.38 3.10 -1.35
C LEU A 7 -17.23 1.89 -0.94
N VAL A 8 -16.80 0.70 -1.32
CA VAL A 8 -17.46 -0.57 -0.97
C VAL A 8 -16.57 -1.33 0.00
N VAL A 9 -16.97 -1.38 1.28
CA VAL A 9 -16.26 -2.13 2.32
C VAL A 9 -16.76 -3.57 2.33
N HIS A 10 -15.86 -4.54 2.58
CA HIS A 10 -16.27 -5.94 2.68
C HIS A 10 -17.37 -6.10 3.76
N PRO A 11 -18.51 -6.76 3.46
CA PRO A 11 -19.68 -6.78 4.35
C PRO A 11 -19.42 -7.46 5.71
N ASN A 12 -18.46 -8.38 5.76
CA ASN A 12 -18.05 -9.08 6.98
C ASN A 12 -16.85 -8.44 7.70
N PHE A 13 -16.44 -7.22 7.33
CA PHE A 13 -15.37 -6.54 8.06
C PHE A 13 -15.81 -6.24 9.49
N GLN A 14 -15.06 -6.76 10.46
CA GLN A 14 -15.34 -6.59 11.90
C GLN A 14 -14.21 -5.87 12.63
N GLY A 15 -13.37 -5.13 11.89
CA GLY A 15 -12.17 -4.47 12.40
C GLY A 15 -10.89 -5.26 12.12
N VAL A 16 -9.74 -4.63 12.36
CA VAL A 16 -8.39 -5.14 11.99
C VAL A 16 -8.12 -6.57 12.49
N ARG A 17 -8.68 -6.94 13.64
CA ARG A 17 -8.52 -8.29 14.24
C ARG A 17 -9.58 -9.30 13.78
N GLY A 18 -10.70 -8.83 13.24
CA GLY A 18 -11.83 -9.66 12.81
C GLY A 18 -11.69 -10.24 11.40
N GLY A 19 -10.65 -9.83 10.66
CA GLY A 19 -10.41 -10.27 9.29
C GLY A 19 -11.31 -9.54 8.28
N HIS A 20 -11.30 -10.04 7.04
CA HIS A 20 -12.00 -9.42 5.91
C HIS A 20 -11.62 -7.94 5.68
N ASP A 21 -10.37 -7.59 5.97
CA ASP A 21 -9.83 -6.24 5.81
C ASP A 21 -9.55 -5.93 4.33
N LEU A 22 -10.62 -5.59 3.60
CA LEU A 22 -10.61 -5.28 2.17
C LEU A 22 -11.72 -4.28 1.85
N ALA A 23 -11.39 -3.30 0.98
CA ALA A 23 -12.37 -2.38 0.42
C ALA A 23 -12.06 -2.10 -1.06
N LEU A 24 -13.08 -1.71 -1.82
CA LEU A 24 -12.98 -1.28 -3.20
C LEU A 24 -13.36 0.21 -3.30
N ALA A 25 -12.53 1.00 -3.98
CA ALA A 25 -12.83 2.39 -4.29
C ALA A 25 -13.11 2.55 -5.79
N ARG A 26 -14.29 3.05 -6.16
CA ARG A 26 -14.64 3.36 -7.55
C ARG A 26 -14.26 4.80 -7.86
N LEU A 27 -13.46 4.98 -8.91
CA LEU A 27 -13.07 6.29 -9.42
C LEU A 27 -14.09 6.78 -10.46
N ASP A 28 -14.38 8.09 -10.47
CA ASP A 28 -15.19 8.72 -11.52
C ASP A 28 -14.67 10.14 -11.82
N PRO A 29 -13.97 10.37 -12.94
CA PRO A 29 -13.85 9.47 -14.09
C PRO A 29 -12.89 8.29 -13.85
N PRO A 30 -12.97 7.23 -14.67
CA PRO A 30 -12.00 6.14 -14.67
C PRO A 30 -10.56 6.66 -14.85
N ALA A 31 -9.59 5.98 -14.25
CA ALA A 31 -8.19 6.33 -14.43
C ALA A 31 -7.73 6.09 -15.88
N THR A 32 -7.00 7.07 -16.44
CA THR A 32 -6.38 6.94 -17.76
C THR A 32 -5.10 6.10 -17.65
N LEU A 33 -5.08 4.95 -18.33
CA LEU A 33 -3.90 4.09 -18.38
C LEU A 33 -2.82 4.67 -19.30
N GLY A 34 -1.56 4.36 -19.02
CA GLY A 34 -0.42 4.86 -19.79
C GLY A 34 0.91 4.27 -19.33
N PRO A 35 2.05 4.83 -19.77
CA PRO A 35 3.38 4.28 -19.48
C PRO A 35 3.69 4.11 -17.99
N ASN A 36 3.11 4.98 -17.14
CA ASN A 36 3.34 5.02 -15.70
C ASN A 36 2.12 4.59 -14.87
N VAL A 37 1.00 4.23 -15.52
CA VAL A 37 -0.27 3.88 -14.85
C VAL A 37 -0.80 2.61 -15.50
N GLY A 38 -0.75 1.51 -14.75
CA GLY A 38 -1.20 0.18 -15.19
C GLY A 38 -2.04 -0.51 -14.14
N THR A 39 -2.65 -1.63 -14.53
CA THR A 39 -3.42 -2.50 -13.64
C THR A 39 -2.57 -3.68 -13.18
N VAL A 40 -2.86 -4.20 -11.99
CA VAL A 40 -2.26 -5.44 -11.49
C VAL A 40 -3.15 -6.63 -11.87
N CYS A 41 -2.53 -7.80 -12.08
CA CYS A 41 -3.26 -9.03 -12.29
C CYS A 41 -3.92 -9.50 -10.99
N LEU A 42 -5.20 -9.88 -11.06
CA LEU A 42 -5.87 -10.54 -9.94
C LEU A 42 -5.58 -12.05 -9.98
N PRO A 43 -5.21 -12.67 -8.84
CA PRO A 43 -5.06 -14.11 -8.77
C PRO A 43 -6.43 -14.79 -8.94
N ARG A 44 -6.42 -16.02 -9.45
CA ARG A 44 -7.62 -16.85 -9.44
C ARG A 44 -8.01 -17.20 -7.99
N PRO A 45 -9.29 -17.48 -7.72
CA PRO A 45 -9.69 -18.00 -6.42
C PRO A 45 -8.83 -19.20 -6.02
N GLN A 46 -8.33 -19.20 -4.79
CA GLN A 46 -7.48 -20.28 -4.23
C GLN A 46 -6.17 -20.51 -4.99
N HIS A 47 -5.64 -19.49 -5.68
CA HIS A 47 -4.31 -19.56 -6.28
C HIS A 47 -3.26 -19.90 -5.19
N PRO A 48 -2.41 -20.93 -5.39
CA PRO A 48 -1.40 -21.29 -4.42
C PRO A 48 -0.26 -20.28 -4.44
N PHE A 49 0.14 -19.79 -3.28
CA PHE A 49 1.36 -19.00 -3.10
C PHE A 49 2.38 -19.86 -2.36
N PRO A 50 3.39 -20.44 -3.04
CA PRO A 50 4.34 -21.34 -2.40
C PRO A 50 5.12 -20.66 -1.27
N PHE A 51 5.37 -21.38 -0.19
CA PHE A 51 6.24 -20.90 0.89
C PHE A 51 7.65 -20.60 0.37
N GLY A 52 8.24 -19.52 0.86
CA GLY A 52 9.57 -19.06 0.42
C GLY A 52 9.57 -18.30 -0.90
N THR A 53 8.40 -18.08 -1.53
CA THR A 53 8.29 -17.19 -2.70
C THR A 53 8.71 -15.78 -2.31
N LEU A 54 9.64 -15.20 -3.07
CA LEU A 54 10.04 -13.80 -2.90
C LEU A 54 8.94 -12.88 -3.42
N CYS A 55 8.58 -11.89 -2.62
CA CYS A 55 7.50 -10.93 -2.90
C CYS A 55 8.00 -9.49 -2.69
N TRP A 56 7.30 -8.53 -3.31
CA TRP A 56 7.56 -7.11 -3.13
C TRP A 56 6.37 -6.43 -2.44
N VAL A 57 6.67 -5.47 -1.56
CA VAL A 57 5.71 -4.56 -0.95
C VAL A 57 6.20 -3.14 -1.22
N THR A 58 5.30 -2.27 -1.66
CA THR A 58 5.61 -0.87 -1.99
C THR A 58 4.67 0.07 -1.25
N GLY A 59 5.16 1.28 -0.93
CA GLY A 59 4.38 2.30 -0.25
C GLY A 59 5.27 3.43 0.27
N TRP A 60 4.63 4.49 0.75
CA TRP A 60 5.29 5.66 1.35
C TRP A 60 5.22 5.66 2.88
N GLY A 61 5.04 4.49 3.49
CA GLY A 61 4.92 4.34 4.95
C GLY A 61 6.23 4.56 5.71
N ASN A 62 6.15 4.51 7.04
CA ASN A 62 7.33 4.64 7.92
C ASN A 62 8.36 3.54 7.61
N VAL A 63 9.62 3.94 7.43
CA VAL A 63 10.75 3.01 7.23
C VAL A 63 11.43 2.60 8.55
N ALA A 64 10.96 3.16 9.67
CA ALA A 64 11.44 2.87 11.02
C ALA A 64 10.27 2.66 11.97
N GLU A 65 10.47 1.83 12.99
CA GLU A 65 9.53 1.66 14.08
C GLU A 65 9.27 3.00 14.76
N ASN A 66 8.01 3.30 15.07
CA ASN A 66 7.56 4.56 15.67
C ASN A 66 7.85 5.85 14.86
N GLY A 67 8.24 5.75 13.58
CA GLY A 67 8.48 6.92 12.72
C GLY A 67 9.68 7.78 13.12
N GLN A 68 10.49 7.34 14.08
CA GLN A 68 11.77 7.98 14.39
C GLN A 68 12.79 7.57 13.34
N LEU A 69 12.91 8.39 12.29
CA LEU A 69 14.14 8.44 11.52
C LEU A 69 15.23 8.88 12.50
N GLY A 70 16.08 7.94 12.92
CA GLY A 70 17.23 8.23 13.76
C GLY A 70 17.95 9.43 13.16
N GLY A 71 18.01 10.52 13.92
CA GLY A 71 18.50 11.80 13.43
C GLY A 71 19.93 11.65 12.93
N PHE A 72 20.12 11.60 11.62
CA PHE A 72 21.37 12.01 11.00
C PHE A 72 21.37 13.54 10.87
N GLY A 73 21.21 14.21 12.02
CA GLY A 73 21.69 15.57 12.24
C GLY A 73 23.16 15.52 12.63
N GLY A 74 24.00 14.99 11.74
CA GLY A 74 25.45 14.99 11.89
C GLY A 74 26.03 16.18 11.15
N ALA A 75 26.05 17.34 11.79
CA ALA A 75 26.92 18.43 11.39
C ALA A 75 28.38 17.95 11.51
N LEU A 76 28.98 17.52 10.40
CA LEU A 76 30.43 17.48 10.26
C LEU A 76 30.87 18.80 9.61
N GLY A 77 30.72 19.88 10.36
CA GLY A 77 31.43 21.13 10.18
C GLY A 77 32.50 21.22 11.26
N GLY A 78 33.76 21.32 10.85
CA GLY A 78 34.93 21.05 11.67
C GLY A 78 35.23 22.05 12.80
N GLY A 79 36.30 21.75 13.52
CA GLY A 79 36.97 22.69 14.41
C GLY A 79 37.62 22.04 15.61
N SER A 80 38.96 22.01 15.59
CA SER A 80 39.93 21.69 16.65
C SER A 80 40.27 20.22 16.84
#